data_AF-A0A8S2D3Q3-F1
#
_entry.id   AF-A0A8S2D3Q3-F1
#
_cell.length_a   1.000
_cell.length_b   1.000
_cell.length_c   1.000
_cell.angle_alpha   90.00
_cell.angle_beta   90.00
_cell.angle_gamma   90.00
#
_symmetry.space_group_name_H-M   'P 1'
#
loop_
_entity.id
_entity.type
_entity.pdbx_description
1 polymer ?
#
loop_
_entity_poly.entity_id
_entity_poly.type
_entity_poly.pdbx_seq_one_letter_code
_entity_poly.pdbx_strand_id
1 'polypeptide(L)'
;MAVAIHSLNDEVDFDDEFYFGPLRKAKDLKNIAFQIVIECLLCLDDASNRDTTVRQDLLRECRLQYQNDERELARINEFEQIYASQEALKWYSKDSFLYRLLNRALRTERAAEILKYRLIIIDLHRELQKLMHQQLRECPVLLTVYRGLPVFNELRLLEMNEGDLITISSFWSATTDKQIAGIFGGAGDDRKQSSDLQRTRNGFC
;
A
#
# COMPACT_ATOMS: atom_id res chain seq x y z
N MET A 1 9.25 -1.12 4.04
CA MET A 1 9.58 0.18 3.44
C MET A 1 8.31 1.02 3.42
N ALA A 2 8.28 2.09 4.22
CA ALA A 2 7.11 2.93 4.39
C ALA A 2 7.26 4.20 3.54
N VAL A 3 6.15 4.65 2.98
CA VAL A 3 6.02 5.86 2.18
C VAL A 3 5.26 6.87 3.02
N ALA A 4 5.88 8.01 3.30
CA ALA A 4 5.17 9.20 3.76
C ALA A 4 4.50 9.84 2.52
N ILE A 5 3.23 9.54 2.28
CA ILE A 5 2.47 10.11 1.15
C ILE A 5 1.90 11.45 1.64
N HIS A 6 2.74 12.48 1.71
CA HIS A 6 2.29 13.78 2.20
C HIS A 6 1.75 14.73 1.12
N SER A 7 1.46 14.26 -0.09
CA SER A 7 1.15 15.21 -1.17
C SER A 7 0.25 14.67 -2.28
N LEU A 8 -0.88 14.04 -1.96
CA LEU A 8 -1.98 13.91 -2.92
C LEU A 8 -3.31 14.24 -2.23
N ASN A 9 -3.77 15.47 -2.47
CA ASN A 9 -5.09 16.01 -2.16
C ASN A 9 -6.12 15.44 -3.14
N ASP A 10 -6.48 14.18 -3.04
CA ASP A 10 -7.69 13.70 -3.71
C ASP A 10 -8.49 12.86 -2.71
N GLU A 11 -9.76 13.24 -2.54
CA GLU A 11 -10.74 12.50 -1.75
C GLU A 11 -10.83 11.08 -2.30
N VAL A 12 -10.48 10.10 -1.47
CA VAL A 12 -10.53 8.69 -1.85
C VAL A 12 -11.70 8.03 -1.13
N ASP A 13 -12.71 7.68 -1.93
CA ASP A 13 -13.86 6.90 -1.49
C ASP A 13 -13.48 5.41 -1.56
N PHE A 14 -13.62 4.70 -0.44
CA PHE A 14 -13.15 3.33 -0.28
C PHE A 14 -14.24 2.45 0.34
N ASP A 15 -15.03 1.83 -0.52
CA ASP A 15 -15.73 0.58 -0.21
C ASP A 15 -14.88 -0.58 -0.74
N ASP A 16 -14.29 -1.36 0.18
CA ASP A 16 -14.07 -2.82 0.05
C ASP A 16 -13.08 -3.31 1.13
N GLU A 17 -13.58 -4.16 2.05
CA GLU A 17 -12.87 -5.07 2.97
C GLU A 17 -11.34 -4.93 3.03
N PHE A 18 -10.89 -3.88 3.74
CA PHE A 18 -9.49 -3.51 3.92
C PHE A 18 -8.78 -4.39 4.96
N TYR A 19 -8.31 -5.57 4.54
CA TYR A 19 -7.22 -6.24 5.22
C TYR A 19 -5.88 -5.74 4.67
N PHE A 20 -5.23 -4.86 5.44
CA PHE A 20 -3.81 -4.55 5.27
C PHE A 20 -2.97 -5.80 5.62
N GLY A 21 -1.79 -5.94 4.99
CA GLY A 21 -1.02 -7.17 5.08
C GLY A 21 -0.55 -7.48 6.52
N PRO A 22 -0.50 -8.77 6.92
CA PRO A 22 -0.32 -9.12 8.33
C PRO A 22 1.06 -8.70 8.82
N LEU A 23 1.08 -7.99 9.95
CA LEU A 23 2.25 -7.89 10.81
C LEU A 23 2.66 -9.29 11.27
N ARG A 24 3.97 -9.55 11.37
CA ARG A 24 4.49 -10.85 11.77
C ARG A 24 5.62 -10.73 12.75
N LYS A 25 5.63 -11.63 13.72
CA LYS A 25 6.78 -11.82 14.60
C LYS A 25 7.97 -12.33 13.77
N ALA A 26 9.11 -11.66 13.84
CA ALA A 26 10.33 -12.01 13.13
C ALA A 26 11.06 -13.23 13.75
N LYS A 27 10.35 -14.36 13.94
CA LYS A 27 10.92 -15.58 14.54
C LYS A 27 11.70 -16.43 13.54
N ASP A 28 11.30 -16.43 12.26
CA ASP A 28 11.89 -17.29 11.21
C ASP A 28 12.33 -16.52 9.95
N LEU A 29 13.25 -17.11 9.17
CA LEU A 29 13.74 -16.60 7.87
C LEU A 29 12.60 -16.30 6.87
N LYS A 30 11.46 -17.01 7.00
CA LYS A 30 10.23 -16.76 6.24
C LYS A 30 9.67 -15.34 6.42
N ASN A 31 9.97 -14.67 7.53
CA ASN A 31 9.49 -13.31 7.82
C ASN A 31 10.33 -12.21 7.16
N ILE A 32 11.55 -12.54 6.71
CA ILE A 32 12.41 -11.66 5.89
C ILE A 32 12.18 -11.95 4.39
N ALA A 33 11.35 -12.94 4.05
CA ALA A 33 11.12 -13.38 2.67
C ALA A 33 10.73 -12.24 1.73
N PHE A 34 9.97 -11.24 2.19
CA PHE A 34 9.64 -10.09 1.33
C PHE A 34 10.87 -9.24 0.97
N GLN A 35 11.78 -9.00 1.91
CA GLN A 35 13.03 -8.28 1.62
C GLN A 35 13.93 -9.11 0.72
N ILE A 36 14.06 -10.42 0.98
CA ILE A 36 14.83 -11.34 0.13
C ILE A 36 14.23 -11.41 -1.28
N VAL A 37 12.90 -11.44 -1.43
CA VAL A 37 12.23 -11.45 -2.74
C VAL A 37 12.51 -10.15 -3.48
N ILE A 38 12.45 -8.99 -2.80
CA ILE A 38 12.82 -7.71 -3.41
C ILE A 38 14.29 -7.72 -3.84
N GLU A 39 15.21 -8.14 -2.97
CA GLU A 39 16.64 -8.20 -3.27
C GLU A 39 16.92 -9.13 -4.45
N CYS A 40 16.31 -10.32 -4.47
CA CYS A 40 16.39 -11.24 -5.61
C CYS A 40 15.84 -10.60 -6.89
N LEU A 41 14.68 -9.93 -6.82
CA LEU A 41 14.10 -9.22 -7.95
C LEU A 41 15.03 -8.12 -8.47
N LEU A 42 15.69 -7.38 -7.59
CA LEU A 42 16.65 -6.34 -7.96
C LEU A 42 17.92 -6.91 -8.56
N CYS A 43 18.43 -8.04 -8.03
CA CYS A 43 19.59 -8.74 -8.58
C CYS A 43 19.31 -9.37 -9.95
N LEU A 44 18.05 -9.73 -10.24
CA LEU A 44 17.63 -10.30 -11.52
C LEU A 44 17.20 -9.23 -12.55
N ASP A 45 17.04 -7.98 -12.13
CA ASP A 45 16.66 -6.86 -13.01
C ASP A 45 17.89 -6.32 -13.75
N ASP A 46 18.39 -7.10 -14.69
CA ASP A 46 19.29 -6.57 -15.73
C ASP A 46 18.48 -5.70 -16.69
N ALA A 47 19.01 -4.55 -17.09
CA ALA A 47 18.31 -3.60 -17.96
C ALA A 47 17.88 -4.19 -19.32
N SER A 48 18.49 -5.31 -19.74
CA SER A 48 18.10 -6.10 -20.91
C SER A 48 16.88 -7.01 -20.70
N ASN A 49 16.49 -7.25 -19.44
CA ASN A 49 15.44 -8.17 -19.00
C ASN A 49 14.11 -7.46 -18.67
N ARG A 50 14.05 -6.13 -18.82
CA ARG A 50 12.79 -5.39 -19.01
C ARG A 50 12.26 -5.62 -20.41
N ASP A 51 12.12 -6.88 -20.75
CA ASP A 51 11.56 -7.32 -22.00
C ASP A 51 10.08 -6.90 -22.05
N THR A 52 9.61 -6.59 -23.25
CA THR A 52 8.22 -6.25 -23.54
C THR A 52 7.27 -7.32 -22.98
N THR A 53 7.75 -8.57 -22.93
CA THR A 53 7.05 -9.73 -22.35
C THR A 53 6.68 -9.53 -20.88
N VAL A 54 7.56 -8.98 -20.03
CA VAL A 54 7.29 -8.75 -18.60
C VAL A 54 6.12 -7.79 -18.40
N ARG A 55 6.10 -6.70 -19.19
CA ARG A 55 5.02 -5.70 -19.13
C ARG A 55 3.71 -6.31 -19.64
N GLN A 56 3.76 -7.10 -20.71
CA GLN A 56 2.59 -7.78 -21.26
C GLN A 56 2.01 -8.80 -20.28
N ASP A 57 2.84 -9.55 -19.55
CA ASP A 57 2.39 -10.49 -18.51
C ASP A 57 1.64 -9.78 -17.39
N LEU A 58 2.19 -8.67 -16.89
CA LEU A 58 1.54 -7.82 -15.89
C LEU A 58 0.16 -7.34 -16.38
N LEU A 59 0.10 -6.78 -17.59
CA LEU A 59 -1.14 -6.26 -18.17
C LEU A 59 -2.18 -7.36 -18.40
N ARG A 60 -1.75 -8.54 -18.84
CA ARG A 60 -2.62 -9.70 -19.01
C ARG A 60 -3.22 -10.12 -17.67
N GLU A 61 -2.42 -10.21 -16.61
CA GLU A 61 -2.92 -10.54 -15.27
C GLU A 61 -3.91 -9.48 -14.78
N CYS A 62 -3.59 -8.19 -14.91
CA CYS A 62 -4.50 -7.12 -14.50
C CYS A 62 -5.85 -7.18 -15.23
N ARG A 63 -5.83 -7.39 -16.55
CA ARG A 63 -7.05 -7.53 -17.37
C ARG A 63 -7.87 -8.76 -16.98
N LEU A 64 -7.23 -9.86 -16.62
CA LEU A 64 -7.91 -11.07 -16.15
C LEU A 64 -8.67 -10.80 -14.84
N GLN A 65 -8.03 -10.10 -13.90
CA GLN A 65 -8.62 -9.80 -12.59
C GLN A 65 -9.79 -8.81 -12.66
N TYR A 66 -9.79 -7.90 -13.64
CA TYR A 66 -10.82 -6.87 -13.84
C TYR A 66 -11.63 -7.05 -15.13
N GLN A 67 -11.74 -8.27 -15.65
CA GLN A 67 -12.40 -8.55 -16.93
C GLN A 67 -13.87 -8.06 -17.01
N ASN A 68 -14.52 -7.86 -15.86
CA ASN A 68 -15.90 -7.43 -15.75
C ASN A 68 -16.05 -5.96 -15.27
N ASP A 69 -14.94 -5.23 -15.12
CA ASP A 69 -14.93 -3.84 -14.65
C ASP A 69 -14.40 -2.92 -15.75
N GLU A 70 -15.32 -2.35 -16.53
CA GLU A 70 -14.97 -1.46 -17.65
C GLU A 70 -14.18 -0.22 -17.21
N ARG A 71 -14.41 0.27 -15.98
CA ARG A 71 -13.71 1.44 -15.45
C ARG A 71 -12.25 1.11 -15.19
N GLU A 72 -11.98 -0.03 -14.55
CA GLU A 72 -10.61 -0.49 -14.33
C GLU A 72 -9.93 -0.93 -15.62
N LEU A 73 -10.64 -1.53 -16.57
CA LEU A 73 -10.09 -1.85 -17.90
C LEU A 73 -9.63 -0.58 -18.64
N ALA A 74 -10.38 0.52 -18.55
CA ALA A 74 -9.96 1.80 -19.10
C ALA A 74 -8.67 2.33 -18.44
N ARG A 75 -8.58 2.25 -17.10
CA ARG A 75 -7.36 2.62 -16.34
C ARG A 75 -6.16 1.74 -16.70
N ILE A 76 -6.37 0.45 -16.94
CA ILE A 76 -5.31 -0.47 -17.41
C ILE A 76 -4.82 -0.08 -18.81
N ASN A 77 -5.72 0.33 -19.71
CA ASN A 77 -5.34 0.79 -21.05
C ASN A 77 -4.58 2.13 -20.99
N GLU A 78 -4.99 3.06 -20.13
CA GLU A 78 -4.23 4.29 -19.87
C GLU A 78 -2.82 3.94 -19.37
N PHE A 79 -2.73 3.10 -18.35
CA PHE A 79 -1.46 2.63 -17.81
C PHE A 79 -0.57 2.01 -18.89
N GLU A 80 -1.11 1.14 -19.76
CA GLU A 80 -0.35 0.53 -20.86
C GLU A 80 0.29 1.59 -21.77
N GLN A 81 -0.42 2.67 -22.07
CA GLN A 81 0.03 3.72 -22.99
C GLN A 81 1.03 4.69 -22.37
N ILE A 82 0.79 5.14 -21.13
CA ILE A 82 1.53 6.29 -20.56
C ILE A 82 2.45 5.93 -19.40
N TYR A 83 2.40 4.70 -18.86
CA TYR A 83 3.22 4.35 -17.70
C TYR A 83 4.72 4.40 -18.00
N ALA A 84 5.42 5.21 -17.21
CA ALA A 84 6.87 5.26 -17.09
C ALA A 84 7.30 4.88 -15.66
N SER A 85 8.49 4.30 -15.50
CA SER A 85 8.98 3.79 -14.21
C SER A 85 9.10 4.86 -13.12
N GLN A 86 9.37 6.11 -13.50
CA GLN A 86 9.45 7.24 -12.57
C GLN A 86 8.06 7.65 -12.02
N GLU A 87 6.98 7.24 -12.68
CA GLU A 87 5.61 7.49 -12.23
C GLU A 87 5.06 6.35 -11.35
N ALA A 88 5.85 5.33 -11.02
CA ALA A 88 5.38 4.17 -10.24
C ALA A 88 4.66 4.57 -8.95
N LEU A 89 5.19 5.54 -8.21
CA LEU A 89 4.57 6.05 -6.99
C LEU A 89 3.23 6.71 -7.22
N LYS A 90 3.10 7.49 -8.29
CA LYS A 90 1.85 8.15 -8.68
C LYS A 90 0.78 7.12 -9.02
N TRP A 91 1.15 6.07 -9.76
CA TRP A 91 0.22 4.98 -10.08
C TRP A 91 -0.17 4.13 -8.87
N TYR A 92 0.78 3.89 -7.96
CA TYR A 92 0.51 3.12 -6.74
C TYR A 92 -0.27 3.89 -5.67
N SER A 93 -0.16 5.22 -5.63
CA SER A 93 -0.88 6.05 -4.66
C SER A 93 -2.31 6.39 -5.07
N LYS A 94 -2.64 6.29 -6.36
CA LYS A 94 -4.02 6.38 -6.85
C LYS A 94 -4.83 5.15 -6.41
N ASP A 95 -6.08 5.37 -6.01
CA ASP A 95 -7.03 4.27 -5.92
C ASP A 95 -7.35 3.71 -7.32
N SER A 96 -6.69 2.61 -7.65
CA SER A 96 -6.71 2.00 -8.97
C SER A 96 -6.45 0.50 -8.86
N PHE A 97 -6.66 -0.22 -9.97
CA PHE A 97 -6.31 -1.63 -10.13
C PHE A 97 -4.93 -1.96 -9.56
N LEU A 98 -3.94 -1.07 -9.79
CA LEU A 98 -2.55 -1.35 -9.48
C LEU A 98 -2.31 -1.42 -7.97
N TYR A 99 -2.80 -0.42 -7.23
CA TYR A 99 -2.71 -0.41 -5.77
C TYR A 99 -3.36 -1.66 -5.18
N ARG A 100 -4.58 -1.98 -5.61
CA ARG A 100 -5.36 -3.09 -5.05
C ARG A 100 -4.75 -4.45 -5.37
N LEU A 101 -4.38 -4.69 -6.63
CA LEU A 101 -3.81 -5.98 -7.06
C LEU A 101 -2.43 -6.22 -6.49
N LEU A 102 -1.56 -5.21 -6.50
CA LEU A 102 -0.22 -5.37 -5.95
C LEU A 102 -0.30 -5.70 -4.46
N ASN A 103 -1.04 -4.91 -3.67
CA ASN A 103 -1.18 -5.19 -2.24
C ASN A 103 -1.88 -6.52 -1.97
N ARG A 104 -2.79 -6.97 -2.84
CA ARG A 104 -3.38 -8.32 -2.76
C ARG A 104 -2.33 -9.41 -3.02
N ALA A 105 -1.53 -9.28 -4.07
CA ALA A 105 -0.48 -10.25 -4.40
C ALA A 105 0.55 -10.38 -3.28
N LEU A 106 1.00 -9.26 -2.71
CA LEU A 106 1.91 -9.22 -1.58
C LEU A 106 1.36 -9.95 -0.34
N ARG A 107 0.04 -9.86 -0.11
CA ARG A 107 -0.64 -10.58 0.98
C ARG A 107 -0.69 -12.09 0.79
N THR A 108 -0.61 -12.59 -0.45
CA THR A 108 -0.67 -14.04 -0.71
C THR A 108 0.62 -14.77 -0.33
N GLU A 109 1.75 -14.05 -0.30
CA GLU A 109 3.10 -14.58 -0.03
C GLU A 109 3.56 -15.71 -0.96
N ARG A 110 2.83 -15.90 -2.06
CA ARG A 110 3.21 -16.83 -3.11
C ARG A 110 4.17 -16.10 -4.03
N ALA A 111 5.42 -16.52 -4.05
CA ALA A 111 6.44 -15.94 -4.91
C ALA A 111 5.95 -15.84 -6.36
N ALA A 112 5.30 -16.89 -6.89
CA ALA A 112 4.73 -16.89 -8.23
C ALA A 112 3.73 -15.73 -8.47
N GLU A 113 2.89 -15.39 -7.50
CA GLU A 113 1.93 -14.28 -7.60
C GLU A 113 2.64 -12.93 -7.52
N ILE A 114 3.60 -12.78 -6.60
CA ILE A 114 4.38 -11.55 -6.44
C ILE A 114 5.19 -11.26 -7.72
N LEU A 115 5.77 -12.28 -8.35
CA LEU A 115 6.58 -12.16 -9.56
C LEU A 115 5.79 -11.65 -10.78
N LYS A 116 4.46 -11.80 -10.81
CA LYS A 116 3.61 -11.20 -11.86
C LYS A 116 3.66 -9.67 -11.82
N TYR A 117 3.88 -9.09 -10.64
CA TYR A 117 3.97 -7.65 -10.42
C TYR A 117 5.41 -7.15 -10.28
N ARG A 118 6.41 -7.97 -10.65
CA ARG A 118 7.85 -7.67 -10.48
C ARG A 118 8.27 -6.30 -11.02
N LEU A 119 7.76 -5.92 -12.19
CA LEU A 119 8.09 -4.65 -12.83
C LEU A 119 7.75 -3.46 -11.93
N ILE A 120 6.55 -3.47 -11.35
CA ILE A 120 6.05 -2.40 -10.50
C ILE A 120 6.74 -2.43 -9.13
N ILE A 121 6.98 -3.61 -8.58
CA ILE A 121 7.70 -3.76 -7.30
C ILE A 121 9.10 -3.16 -7.40
N ILE A 122 9.82 -3.45 -8.49
CA ILE A 122 11.16 -2.91 -8.73
C ILE A 122 11.11 -1.39 -8.91
N ASP A 123 10.18 -0.89 -9.74
CA ASP A 123 10.05 0.55 -9.99
C ASP A 123 9.69 1.31 -8.71
N LEU A 124 8.71 0.82 -7.94
CA LEU A 124 8.37 1.38 -6.63
C LEU A 124 9.55 1.35 -5.67
N HIS A 125 10.30 0.25 -5.64
CA HIS A 125 11.44 0.16 -4.75
C HIS A 125 12.49 1.22 -5.06
N ARG A 126 12.82 1.39 -6.34
CA ARG A 126 13.80 2.39 -6.79
C ARG A 126 13.34 3.81 -6.50
N GLU A 127 12.08 4.14 -6.78
CA GLU A 127 11.54 5.48 -6.49
C GLU A 127 11.50 5.75 -4.98
N LEU A 128 11.17 4.75 -4.15
CA LEU A 128 11.20 4.90 -2.69
C LEU A 128 12.61 5.05 -2.13
N GLN A 129 13.58 4.32 -2.66
CA GLN A 129 14.97 4.53 -2.28
C GLN A 129 15.45 5.94 -2.64
N LYS A 130 15.08 6.48 -3.81
CA LYS A 130 15.41 7.86 -4.19
C LYS A 130 14.84 8.87 -3.20
N LEU A 131 13.55 8.75 -2.87
CA LEU A 131 12.89 9.63 -1.89
C LEU A 131 13.51 9.49 -0.50
N MET A 132 13.81 8.27 -0.05
CA MET A 132 14.45 8.04 1.24
C MET A 132 15.83 8.71 1.31
N HIS A 133 16.65 8.59 0.26
CA HIS A 133 17.94 9.27 0.22
C HIS A 133 17.81 10.80 0.16
N GLN A 134 16.79 11.33 -0.51
CA GLN A 134 16.50 12.78 -0.50
C GLN A 134 16.09 13.24 0.90
N GLN A 135 15.14 12.55 1.54
CA GLN A 135 14.67 12.86 2.88
C GLN A 135 15.80 12.78 3.92
N LEU A 136 16.67 11.77 3.84
CA LEU A 136 17.79 11.62 4.78
C LEU A 136 18.81 12.76 4.64
N ARG A 137 18.99 13.31 3.43
CA ARG A 137 19.85 14.48 3.21
C ARG A 137 19.24 15.77 3.72
N GLU A 138 17.94 15.95 3.52
CA GLU A 138 17.21 17.18 3.87
C GLU A 138 16.84 17.24 5.36
N CYS A 139 16.56 16.09 5.96
CA CYS A 139 16.14 15.97 7.35
C CYS A 139 16.83 14.74 7.98
N PRO A 140 18.04 14.88 8.55
CA PRO A 140 18.74 13.79 9.23
C PRO A 140 18.09 13.38 10.56
N VAL A 141 16.87 13.85 10.84
CA VAL A 141 16.18 13.72 12.13
C VAL A 141 15.12 12.61 12.07
N LEU A 142 14.81 12.05 13.24
CA LEU A 142 13.73 11.08 13.44
C LEU A 142 12.41 11.57 12.85
N LEU A 143 11.99 10.98 11.73
CA LEU A 143 10.69 11.26 11.12
C LEU A 143 9.60 10.45 11.82
N THR A 144 8.70 11.15 12.51
CA THR A 144 7.51 10.54 13.09
C THR A 144 6.38 10.55 12.07
N VAL A 145 5.82 9.38 11.79
CA VAL A 145 4.65 9.20 10.93
C VAL A 145 3.56 8.42 11.67
N TYR A 146 2.32 8.66 11.26
CA TYR A 146 1.12 8.04 11.76
C TYR A 146 0.43 7.28 10.62
N ARG A 147 -0.17 6.15 10.95
CA ARG A 147 -0.97 5.35 10.02
C ARG A 147 -2.29 5.01 10.70
N GLY A 148 -3.40 5.31 10.04
CA GLY A 148 -4.71 4.83 10.45
C GLY A 148 -4.85 3.34 10.17
N LEU A 149 -5.32 2.58 11.15
CA LEU A 149 -5.58 1.15 11.03
C LEU A 149 -7.02 0.90 11.49
N PRO A 150 -7.93 0.45 10.61
CA PRO A 150 -9.31 0.21 10.98
C PRO A 150 -9.53 -1.09 11.78
N VAL A 151 -8.49 -1.92 11.99
CA VAL A 151 -8.65 -3.30 12.47
C VAL A 151 -7.96 -3.58 13.82
N PHE A 152 -8.70 -4.23 14.72
CA PHE A 152 -8.25 -4.62 16.08
C PHE A 152 -7.17 -5.74 16.08
N ASN A 153 -7.11 -6.58 15.04
CA ASN A 153 -6.20 -7.75 15.01
C ASN A 153 -4.73 -7.37 14.87
N GLU A 154 -4.40 -6.36 14.06
CA GLU A 154 -3.03 -5.90 13.89
C GLU A 154 -2.53 -5.22 15.16
N LEU A 155 -3.40 -4.45 15.82
CA LEU A 155 -3.11 -3.87 17.13
C LEU A 155 -2.85 -4.96 18.18
N ARG A 156 -3.71 -5.98 18.27
CA ARG A 156 -3.47 -7.14 19.15
C ARG A 156 -2.16 -7.83 18.86
N LEU A 157 -1.77 -7.96 17.58
CA LEU A 157 -0.50 -8.56 17.22
C LEU A 157 0.68 -7.69 17.64
N LEU A 158 0.58 -6.36 17.56
CA LEU A 158 1.57 -5.45 18.13
C LEU A 158 1.69 -5.62 19.65
N GLU A 159 0.56 -5.63 20.36
CA GLU A 159 0.51 -5.80 21.82
C GLU A 159 1.10 -7.14 22.27
N MET A 160 0.78 -8.23 21.58
CA MET A 160 1.27 -9.58 21.91
C MET A 160 2.76 -9.80 21.57
N ASN A 161 3.40 -8.86 20.86
CA ASN A 161 4.80 -8.94 20.44
C ASN A 161 5.66 -7.84 21.06
N GLU A 162 5.27 -7.32 22.23
CA GLU A 162 6.10 -6.38 22.98
C GLU A 162 7.47 -7.01 23.30
N GLY A 163 8.55 -6.28 22.97
CA GLY A 163 9.93 -6.78 23.13
C GLY A 163 10.45 -7.67 21.99
N ASP A 164 9.61 -7.97 20.99
CA ASP A 164 10.00 -8.76 19.82
C ASP A 164 10.08 -7.92 18.53
N LEU A 165 10.79 -8.46 17.52
CA LEU A 165 10.87 -7.86 16.21
C LEU A 165 9.63 -8.18 15.37
N ILE A 166 9.19 -7.20 14.57
CA ILE A 166 8.05 -7.34 13.67
C ILE A 166 8.49 -7.04 12.25
N THR A 167 8.09 -7.88 11.29
CA THR A 167 8.34 -7.66 9.87
C THR A 167 7.09 -7.22 9.13
N ILE A 168 7.32 -6.49 8.04
CA ILE A 168 6.30 -5.94 7.16
C ILE A 168 6.51 -6.52 5.76
N SER A 169 5.50 -7.22 5.24
CA SER A 169 5.52 -7.89 3.93
C SER A 169 4.87 -7.09 2.80
N SER A 170 4.68 -5.77 2.99
CA SER A 170 4.05 -4.89 2.01
C SER A 170 4.62 -3.46 2.05
N PHE A 171 4.19 -2.63 1.10
CA PHE A 171 4.46 -1.20 1.13
C PHE A 171 3.43 -0.50 2.04
N TRP A 172 3.88 0.44 2.85
CA TRP A 172 3.01 1.14 3.79
C TRP A 172 2.79 2.58 3.39
N SER A 173 1.52 2.98 3.29
CA SER A 173 1.12 4.39 3.32
C SER A 173 1.07 4.87 4.78
N ALA A 174 1.65 6.04 5.03
CA ALA A 174 1.59 6.76 6.30
C ALA A 174 1.61 8.28 6.04
N THR A 175 1.21 9.06 7.05
CA THR A 175 1.14 10.52 7.02
C THR A 175 1.87 11.12 8.22
N THR A 176 2.40 12.34 8.14
CA THR A 176 2.92 13.01 9.36
C THR A 176 1.80 13.70 10.13
N ASP A 177 0.62 13.82 9.54
CA ASP A 177 -0.57 14.37 10.17
C ASP A 177 -1.36 13.29 10.91
N LYS A 178 -1.33 13.37 12.24
CA LYS A 178 -2.07 12.47 13.12
C LYS A 178 -3.59 12.54 12.92
N GLN A 179 -4.15 13.69 12.55
CA GLN A 179 -5.59 13.84 12.32
C GLN A 179 -6.01 13.07 11.07
N ILE A 180 -5.24 13.18 9.99
CA ILE A 180 -5.46 12.40 8.77
C ILE A 180 -5.40 10.91 9.09
N ALA A 181 -4.38 10.46 9.83
CA ALA A 181 -4.30 9.07 10.28
C ALA A 181 -5.51 8.65 11.13
N GLY A 182 -6.02 9.54 11.99
CA GLY A 182 -7.21 9.30 12.79
C GLY A 182 -8.47 9.07 11.94
N ILE A 183 -8.64 9.83 10.86
CA ILE A 183 -9.76 9.64 9.91
C ILE A 183 -9.70 8.23 9.31
N PHE A 184 -8.53 7.80 8.83
CA PHE A 184 -8.32 6.45 8.30
C PHE A 184 -8.43 5.34 9.36
N GLY A 185 -8.24 5.68 10.64
CA GLY A 185 -8.41 4.78 11.78
C GLY A 185 -9.85 4.70 12.31
N GLY A 186 -10.82 5.39 11.69
CA GLY A 186 -12.23 5.37 12.10
C GLY A 186 -12.69 6.52 13.00
N ALA A 187 -11.80 7.44 13.41
CA ALA A 187 -12.17 8.57 14.28
C ALA A 187 -13.09 9.61 13.62
N GLY A 188 -13.31 9.51 12.31
CA GLY A 188 -14.27 10.33 11.57
C GLY A 188 -15.74 9.97 11.83
N ASP A 189 -16.01 8.74 12.28
CA ASP A 189 -17.38 8.20 12.39
C ASP A 189 -18.06 8.55 13.72
N ASP A 190 -17.28 8.83 14.77
CA ASP A 190 -17.77 9.25 16.09
C ASP A 190 -18.47 10.63 16.08
N ARG A 191 -18.17 11.47 15.08
CA ARG A 191 -18.81 12.79 14.91
C ARG A 191 -20.23 12.71 14.34
N LYS A 192 -20.64 11.57 13.74
CA LYS A 192 -22.03 11.36 13.31
C LYS A 192 -22.90 10.87 14.47
N GLN A 193 -22.40 9.96 15.31
CA GLN A 193 -23.17 9.44 16.45
C GLN A 193 -23.48 10.48 17.52
N SER A 194 -22.61 11.47 17.72
CA SER A 194 -22.84 12.56 18.68
C SER A 194 -23.92 13.56 18.23
N SER A 195 -24.24 13.62 16.93
CA SER A 195 -25.34 14.45 16.41
C SER A 195 -26.71 13.74 16.44
N ASP A 196 -26.73 12.40 16.39
CA ASP A 196 -27.96 11.60 16.47
C ASP A 196 -28.39 11.32 17.93
N LEU A 197 -27.44 11.32 18.88
CA LEU A 197 -27.72 11.24 20.32
C LEU A 197 -28.25 12.57 20.92
N GLN A 198 -28.13 13.69 20.21
CA GLN A 198 -28.76 14.96 20.60
C GLN A 198 -30.14 15.20 19.96
N ARG A 199 -30.47 14.50 18.87
CA ARG A 199 -31.77 14.65 18.17
C ARG A 199 -32.91 13.80 18.74
N THR A 200 -32.62 12.79 19.56
CA THR A 200 -33.64 11.93 20.20
C THR A 200 -34.09 12.41 21.58
N ARG A 201 -33.65 13.60 22.05
CA ARG A 201 -33.99 14.11 23.39
C ARG A 201 -34.85 15.37 23.45
N ASN A 202 -35.35 15.88 22.32
CA ASN A 202 -36.30 17.00 22.31
C ASN A 202 -37.49 16.69 21.40
N GLY A 203 -38.45 15.97 21.97
CA GLY A 203 -39.81 15.86 21.48
C GLY A 203 -40.72 15.48 22.64
N PHE A 204 -41.76 16.29 22.84
CA PHE A 204 -42.92 16.16 23.74
C PHE A 204 -42.97 17.08 24.98
N CYS A 205 -43.87 18.07 24.84
CA CYS A 205 -44.46 19.04 25.78
C CYS A 205 -43.60 20.25 26.18
#